data_AF-A0A0F9ZHY0-F1
#
_entry.id   AF-A0A0F9ZHY0-F1
#
_cell.length_a   1.000
_cell.length_b   1.000
_cell.length_c   1.000
_cell.angle_alpha   90.00
_cell.angle_beta   90.00
_cell.angle_gamma   90.00
#
_symmetry.space_group_name_H-M   'P 1'
#
loop_
_entity.id
_entity.type
_entity.pdbx_description
1 polymer ?
#
loop_
_entity_poly.entity_id
_entity_poly.type
_entity_poly.pdbx_seq_one_letter_code
_entity_poly.pdbx_strand_id
1 'polypeptide(L)' 'MKRLIEKARIISFTATLLTTIPLFINYLRGIDFKDELIVYLHIWFGAIFFVFAILSMIVNKKDKEEKK' A
#
# COMPACT_ATOMS: atom_id res chain seq x y z
N MET A 1 11.54 6.72 -14.68
CA MET A 1 11.36 5.76 -13.56
C MET A 1 10.68 6.36 -12.33
N LYS A 2 11.14 7.49 -11.76
CA LYS A 2 10.56 8.06 -10.52
C LYS A 2 9.05 8.33 -10.56
N ARG A 3 8.57 8.95 -11.65
CA ARG A 3 7.12 9.21 -11.86
C ARG A 3 6.26 7.94 -11.92
N LEU A 4 6.83 6.82 -12.37
CA LEU A 4 6.11 5.53 -12.41
C LEU A 4 6.02 4.91 -11.02
N ILE A 5 7.11 4.99 -10.23
CA ILE A 5 7.15 4.54 -8.83
C ILE A 5 6.15 5.34 -7.98
N GLU A 6 6.09 6.66 -8.16
CA GLU A 6 5.13 7.51 -7.46
C GLU A 6 3.67 7.18 -7.83
N LYS A 7 3.37 7.01 -9.12
CA LYS A 7 2.02 6.59 -9.57
C LYS A 7 1.65 5.20 -9.02
N ALA A 8 2.56 4.22 -9.09
CA ALA A 8 2.34 2.88 -8.55
C ALA A 8 2.12 2.89 -7.03
N ARG A 9 2.83 3.77 -6.30
CA ARG A 9 2.64 3.99 -4.87
C ARG A 9 1.27 4.60 -4.56
N ILE A 10 0.83 5.59 -5.33
CA ILE A 10 -0.50 6.19 -5.15
C ILE A 10 -1.61 5.17 -5.41
N ILE A 11 -1.48 4.39 -6.50
CA ILE A 11 -2.48 3.36 -6.85
C ILE A 11 -2.54 2.27 -5.78
N SER A 12 -1.39 1.74 -5.35
CA SER A 12 -1.34 0.71 -4.31
C SER A 12 -1.88 1.25 -2.98
N PHE A 13 -1.56 2.50 -2.61
CA PHE A 13 -2.14 3.14 -1.42
C PHE A 13 -3.66 3.22 -1.49
N THR A 14 -4.22 3.71 -2.60
CA THR A 14 -5.67 3.82 -2.79
C THR A 14 -6.36 2.45 -2.75
N ALA A 15 -5.78 1.42 -3.36
CA ALA A 15 -6.30 0.05 -3.30
C ALA A 15 -6.26 -0.51 -1.87
N THR A 16 -5.20 -0.22 -1.12
CA THR A 16 -5.07 -0.63 0.28
C THR A 16 -6.12 0.06 1.14
N LEU A 17 -6.35 1.36 0.95
CA LEU A 17 -7.40 2.14 1.62
C LEU A 17 -8.81 1.62 1.33
N LEU A 18 -9.09 1.31 0.06
CA LEU A 18 -10.38 0.75 -0.36
C LEU A 18 -10.67 -0.59 0.30
N THR A 19 -9.63 -1.40 0.52
CA THR A 19 -9.74 -2.71 1.18
C THR A 19 -9.74 -2.60 2.72
N THR A 20 -9.19 -1.51 3.29
CA THR A 20 -9.29 -1.22 4.73
C THR A 20 -10.74 -1.00 5.18
N ILE A 21 -11.54 -0.29 4.38
CA ILE A 21 -12.93 0.08 4.74
C ILE A 21 -13.80 -1.14 5.08
N PRO A 22 -13.94 -2.15 4.19
CA PRO A 22 -14.73 -3.34 4.50
C PRO A 22 -14.14 -4.14 5.66
N LEU A 23 -12.81 -4.19 5.80
CA LEU A 23 -12.16 -4.85 6.93
C LEU A 23 -12.51 -4.19 8.26
N PHE A 24 -12.44 -2.86 8.30
CA PHE A 24 -12.76 -2.07 9.48
C PHE A 24 -14.24 -2.18 9.86
N ILE A 25 -15.14 -2.15 8.88
CA ILE A 25 -16.58 -2.34 9.12
C ILE A 25 -16.88 -3.73 9.68
N ASN A 26 -16.28 -4.79 9.12
CA ASN A 26 -16.46 -6.15 9.61
C ASN A 26 -15.92 -6.32 11.03
N TYR A 27 -14.74 -5.74 11.32
CA TYR A 27 -14.18 -5.70 12.65
C TYR A 27 -15.14 -5.04 13.66
N LEU A 28 -15.71 -3.87 13.33
CA LEU A 28 -16.69 -3.18 14.20
C LEU A 28 -17.99 -3.97 14.38
N ARG A 29 -18.40 -4.77 13.39
CA ARG A 29 -19.60 -5.61 13.48
C ARG A 29 -19.37 -6.92 14.25
N GLY A 30 -18.12 -7.26 14.59
CA GLY A 30 -17.79 -8.53 15.25
C GLY A 30 -18.15 -9.76 14.41
N ILE A 31 -18.26 -9.59 13.08
CA ILE A 31 -18.59 -10.68 12.16
C ILE A 31 -17.27 -11.32 11.73
N ASP A 32 -17.17 -12.65 11.85
CA ASP A 32 -16.02 -13.38 11.34
C ASP A 32 -15.82 -13.10 9.84
N PHE A 33 -14.55 -12.90 9.46
CA PHE A 33 -14.16 -12.65 8.08
C PHE A 33 -14.41 -13.89 7.21
N LYS A 34 -15.63 -14.03 6.69
CA LYS A 34 -15.97 -15.11 5.75
C LYS A 34 -15.33 -14.91 4.38
N ASP A 35 -15.09 -13.66 4.00
CA ASP A 35 -14.44 -13.30 2.74
C ASP A 35 -12.92 -13.17 2.91
N GLU A 36 -12.24 -14.32 3.06
CA GLU A 36 -10.77 -14.40 3.12
C GLU A 36 -10.10 -13.67 1.95
N LEU A 37 -10.75 -13.62 0.78
CA LEU A 37 -10.24 -12.97 -0.42
C LEU A 37 -9.95 -11.48 -0.19
N ILE A 38 -10.83 -10.75 0.51
CA ILE A 38 -10.65 -9.33 0.81
C ILE A 38 -9.48 -9.13 1.76
N VAL A 39 -9.35 -10.02 2.76
CA VAL A 39 -8.23 -10.02 3.71
C VAL A 39 -6.91 -10.22 2.98
N TYR A 40 -6.82 -11.24 2.12
CA TYR A 40 -5.62 -11.51 1.32
C TYR A 40 -5.29 -10.35 0.38
N LEU A 41 -6.27 -9.79 -0.32
CA LEU A 41 -6.06 -8.64 -1.20
C LEU A 41 -5.49 -7.45 -0.41
N HIS A 42 -6.05 -7.15 0.77
CA HIS A 42 -5.59 -6.05 1.60
C HIS A 42 -4.13 -6.25 2.05
N ILE A 43 -3.81 -7.43 2.56
CA ILE A 43 -2.46 -7.75 3.05
C ILE A 43 -1.45 -7.64 1.91
N TRP A 44 -1.74 -8.22 0.74
CA TRP A 44 -0.85 -8.19 -0.41
C TRP A 44 -0.69 -6.78 -1.00
N PHE A 45 -1.79 -6.01 -1.13
CA PHE A 45 -1.69 -4.62 -1.58
C PHE A 45 -0.93 -3.75 -0.58
N GLY A 46 -1.14 -3.95 0.72
CA GLY A 46 -0.40 -3.28 1.78
C GLY A 46 1.10 -3.62 1.77
N ALA A 47 1.46 -4.89 1.59
CA ALA A 47 2.84 -5.32 1.48
C ALA A 47 3.54 -4.71 0.25
N ILE A 48 2.88 -4.75 -0.91
CA ILE A 48 3.37 -4.15 -2.15
C ILE A 48 3.55 -2.64 -1.97
N PHE A 49 2.57 -1.95 -1.39
CA PHE A 49 2.66 -0.52 -1.08
C PHE A 49 3.87 -0.21 -0.20
N PHE A 50 4.10 -1.00 0.86
CA PHE A 50 5.20 -0.80 1.79
C PHE A 50 6.56 -0.97 1.10
N VAL A 51 6.72 -2.00 0.26
CA VAL A 51 7.94 -2.21 -0.54
C VAL A 51 8.18 -1.04 -1.49
N PHE A 52 7.16 -0.59 -2.22
CA PHE A 52 7.28 0.57 -3.10
C PHE A 52 7.58 1.87 -2.35
N ALA A 53 7.04 2.05 -1.15
CA ALA A 53 7.33 3.21 -0.30
C ALA A 53 8.80 3.24 0.13
N ILE A 54 9.36 2.10 0.57
CA ILE A 54 10.78 1.98 0.92
C ILE A 54 11.67 2.23 -0.30
N LEU A 55 11.36 1.60 -1.44
CA LEU A 55 12.10 1.81 -2.68
C LEU A 55 12.08 3.29 -3.10
N SER A 56 10.92 3.95 -3.02
CA SER A 56 10.78 5.38 -3.30
C SER A 56 11.63 6.23 -2.35
N MET A 57 11.66 5.89 -1.06
CA MET A 57 12.48 6.58 -0.06
C MET A 57 13.98 6.45 -0.36
N ILE A 58 14.45 5.25 -0.71
CA ILE A 58 15.86 5.00 -1.07
C ILE A 58 16.24 5.76 -2.35
N VAL A 59 15.41 5.69 -3.40
CA VAL A 59 15.65 6.37 -4.68
C VAL A 59 15.66 7.89 -4.52
N ASN A 60 14.78 8.44 -3.66
CA ASN A 60 14.76 9.88 -3.38
C ASN A 60 15.92 10.32 -2.47
N LYS A 61 16.43 9.43 -1.61
CA LYS A 61 17.62 9.71 -0.79
C LYS A 61 18.89 9.81 -1.64
N LYS A 62 19.10 8.89 -2.59
CA LYS A 62 20.24 8.92 -3.51
C LYS A 62 20.31 10.21 -4.35
N ASP A 63 19.18 10.69 -4.84
CA ASP A 63 19.13 11.94 -5.63
C ASP A 63 19.53 13.19 -4.85
N LYS A 64 19.33 13.16 -3.52
CA LYS A 64 19.72 14.25 -2.63
C LYS A 64 21.23 14.25 -2.33
N GLU A 65 21.87 13.09 -2.40
CA GLU A 65 23.33 12.96 -2.21
C GLU A 65 24.09 13.28 -3.51
N GLU A 66 23.53 12.99 -4.68
CA GLU A 66 24.15 13.30 -5.99
C GLU A 66 24.09 14.79 -6.36
N LYS A 67 23.20 15.57 -5.74
CA LYS A 67 23.04 17.02 -5.96
C LYS A 67 23.77 17.90 -4.93
N LYS A 68 24.53 17.30 -4.01
CA LYS A 68 25.24 18.01 -2.94
C LYS A 68 26.74 17.95 -3.18
#